data_AF-A0A250WQZ5-F1
#
_entry.id   AF-A0A250WQZ5-F1
#
_cell.length_a   1.000
_cell.length_b   1.000
_cell.length_c   1.000
_cell.angle_alpha   90.00
_cell.angle_beta   90.00
_cell.angle_gamma   90.00
#
_symmetry.space_group_name_H-M   'P 1'
#
loop_
_entity.id
_entity.type
_entity.pdbx_description
1 polymer ?
#
loop_
_entity_poly.entity_id
_entity_poly.type
_entity_poly.pdbx_seq_one_letter_code
_entity_poly.pdbx_strand_id
1 'polypeptide(L)'
;MLDEIAMFAVPWVIITAGFSMSLQVIFSSVGIPDFENIWNSFFFLFKGVFNAYDTYGYIILVTYCIISTILVGNLLIAIITNRYRSLVFLHDQGRDVDEAVQAKQQQD
;
A
#
# COMPACT_ATOMS: atom_id res chain seq x y z
N MET A 1 4.20 1.26 14.70
CA MET A 1 4.17 2.46 13.84
C MET A 1 5.06 2.30 12.61
N LEU A 2 6.39 2.17 12.75
CA LEU A 2 7.30 2.07 11.60
C LEU A 2 7.10 0.79 10.76
N ASP A 3 6.87 -0.36 11.40
CA ASP A 3 6.56 -1.63 10.72
C ASP A 3 5.23 -1.58 9.96
N GLU A 4 4.22 -0.88 10.50
CA GLU A 4 2.91 -0.71 9.86
C GLU A 4 3.03 0.18 8.62
N ILE A 5 3.84 1.25 8.71
CA ILE A 5 4.15 2.11 7.57
C ILE A 5 4.93 1.32 6.50
N ALA A 6 5.88 0.47 6.89
CA ALA A 6 6.63 -0.37 5.96
C ALA A 6 5.73 -1.39 5.24
N MET A 7 4.78 -2.00 5.96
CA MET A 7 3.82 -2.96 5.40
C MET A 7 2.93 -2.35 4.32
N PHE A 8 2.67 -1.04 4.41
CA PHE A 8 1.95 -0.27 3.41
C PHE A 8 2.84 0.27 2.29
N ALA A 9 4.02 0.79 2.66
CA ALA A 9 4.93 1.45 1.73
C ALA A 9 5.58 0.46 0.75
N VAL A 10 5.92 -0.77 1.17
CA VAL A 10 6.59 -1.74 0.31
C VAL A 10 5.73 -2.11 -0.91
N PRO A 11 4.46 -2.53 -0.77
CA PRO A 11 3.61 -2.82 -1.91
C PRO A 11 3.36 -1.61 -2.80
N TRP A 12 3.20 -0.43 -2.21
CA TRP A 12 3.05 0.82 -2.96
C TRP A 12 4.30 1.14 -3.81
N VAL A 13 5.51 0.98 -3.25
CA VAL A 13 6.77 1.18 -3.99
C VAL A 13 6.89 0.17 -5.14
N ILE A 14 6.52 -1.09 -4.93
CA ILE A 14 6.56 -2.13 -5.97
C ILE A 14 5.63 -1.77 -7.13
N ILE A 15 4.39 -1.34 -6.84
CA ILE A 15 3.43 -0.91 -7.87
C ILE A 15 3.97 0.31 -8.62
N THR A 16 4.47 1.30 -7.89
CA THR A 16 5.04 2.52 -8.48
C THR A 16 6.23 2.22 -9.39
N ALA A 17 7.13 1.32 -8.97
CA ALA A 17 8.28 0.90 -9.77
C ALA A 17 7.86 0.15 -11.04
N GLY A 18 6.90 -0.78 -10.93
CA GLY A 18 6.36 -1.52 -12.09
C GLY A 18 5.66 -0.60 -13.09
N PHE A 19 4.87 0.35 -12.60
CA PHE A 19 4.21 1.34 -13.45
C PHE A 19 5.23 2.29 -14.12
N SER A 20 6.24 2.74 -13.38
CA SER A 20 7.34 3.56 -13.90
C SER A 20 8.10 2.87 -15.04
N MET A 21 8.43 1.58 -14.87
CA MET A 21 9.08 0.78 -15.91
C MET A 21 8.17 0.63 -17.15
N SER A 22 6.87 0.43 -16.94
CA SER A 22 5.90 0.32 -18.03
C SER A 22 5.81 1.62 -18.83
N LEU A 23 5.78 2.78 -18.15
CA LEU A 23 5.81 4.09 -18.80
C LEU A 23 7.10 4.30 -19.59
N GLN A 24 8.26 3.96 -19.01
CA GLN A 24 9.53 4.07 -19.71
C GLN A 24 9.52 3.25 -21.01
N VAL A 25 9.07 1.99 -20.95
CA VAL A 25 9.04 1.12 -22.13
C VAL A 25 8.10 1.68 -23.21
N ILE A 26 6.87 2.07 -22.84
CA ILE A 26 5.85 2.56 -23.78
C ILE A 26 6.26 3.89 -24.42
N PHE A 27 6.82 4.81 -23.62
CA PHE A 27 7.14 6.16 -24.08
C PHE A 27 8.60 6.35 -24.51
N SER A 28 9.45 5.33 -24.36
CA SER A 28 10.85 5.36 -24.83
C SER A 28 10.99 5.73 -26.30
N SER A 29 10.05 5.26 -27.14
CA SER A 29 10.05 5.55 -28.58
C SER A 29 9.54 6.93 -28.95
N VAL A 30 8.88 7.64 -28.03
CA VAL A 30 8.28 8.96 -28.25
C VAL A 30 9.28 10.09 -27.95
N GLY A 31 10.37 9.79 -27.25
CA GLY A 31 11.42 10.77 -26.93
C GLY A 31 10.98 11.83 -25.91
N ILE A 32 10.10 11.45 -24.98
CA ILE A 32 9.65 12.34 -23.90
C ILE A 32 10.70 12.29 -22.76
N PRO A 33 11.32 13.43 -22.37
CA PRO A 33 12.40 13.46 -21.39
C PRO A 33 12.03 12.87 -20.02
N ASP A 34 10.77 13.05 -19.61
CA ASP A 34 10.24 12.51 -18.35
C ASP A 34 10.18 10.98 -18.31
N PHE A 35 10.23 10.31 -19.47
CA PHE A 35 10.13 8.86 -19.58
C PHE A 35 11.37 8.19 -20.19
N GLU A 36 12.47 8.91 -20.39
CA GLU A 36 13.71 8.32 -20.95
C GLU A 36 14.33 7.29 -20.01
N ASN A 37 14.26 7.54 -18.69
CA ASN A 37 14.86 6.71 -17.67
C ASN A 37 13.84 6.36 -16.58
N ILE A 38 13.97 5.18 -15.97
CA ILE A 38 13.12 4.72 -14.85
C ILE A 38 13.04 5.77 -13.74
N TRP A 39 14.15 6.42 -13.42
CA TRP A 39 14.19 7.43 -12.37
C TRP A 39 13.34 8.65 -12.73
N ASN A 40 13.40 9.13 -13.98
CA ASN A 40 12.58 10.25 -14.42
C ASN A 40 11.09 9.88 -14.39
N SER A 41 10.74 8.69 -14.89
CA SER A 41 9.37 8.17 -14.85
C SER A 41 8.86 8.02 -13.41
N PHE A 42 9.73 7.59 -12.49
CA PHE A 42 9.40 7.46 -11.09
C PHE A 42 9.17 8.84 -10.45
N PHE A 43 10.08 9.80 -10.68
CA PHE A 43 9.93 11.16 -10.19
C PHE A 43 8.73 11.89 -10.80
N PHE A 44 8.36 11.59 -12.05
CA PHE A 44 7.15 12.09 -12.68
C PHE A 44 5.90 11.66 -11.89
N LEU A 45 5.80 10.38 -11.52
CA LEU A 45 4.69 9.87 -10.70
C LEU A 45 4.63 10.52 -9.31
N PHE A 46 5.79 10.85 -8.71
CA PHE A 46 5.87 11.55 -7.43
C PHE A 46 5.56 13.05 -7.54
N LYS A 47 6.12 13.74 -8.54
CA LYS A 47 5.85 15.16 -8.83
C LYS A 47 4.38 15.39 -9.20
N GLY A 48 3.69 14.33 -9.61
CA GLY A 48 2.23 14.20 -9.70
C GLY A 48 1.45 14.95 -8.63
N VAL A 49 1.96 14.90 -7.40
CA VAL A 49 1.32 15.46 -6.21
C VAL A 49 1.46 16.98 -6.13
N PHE A 50 2.44 17.60 -6.81
CA PHE A 50 2.83 19.00 -6.56
C PHE A 50 2.97 19.89 -7.80
N ASN A 51 2.87 19.36 -9.03
CA ASN A 51 3.17 20.13 -10.24
C ASN A 51 2.09 20.02 -11.33
N ALA A 52 1.95 21.08 -12.13
CA ALA A 52 1.06 21.10 -13.28
C ALA A 52 1.70 20.35 -14.46
N TYR A 53 0.95 19.41 -15.05
CA TYR A 53 1.35 18.64 -16.22
C TYR A 53 0.51 19.02 -17.44
N ASP A 54 1.09 18.81 -18.63
CA ASP A 54 0.32 18.81 -19.87
C ASP A 54 -0.76 17.71 -19.86
N THR A 55 -1.79 17.88 -20.70
CA THR A 55 -2.99 17.01 -20.73
C THR A 55 -2.68 15.51 -20.73
N TYR A 56 -1.65 15.07 -21.48
CA TYR A 56 -1.24 13.68 -21.53
C TYR A 56 -0.63 13.19 -20.22
N GLY A 57 0.23 14.00 -19.59
CA GLY A 57 0.79 13.70 -18.29
C GLY A 57 -0.29 13.62 -17.21
N TYR A 58 -1.29 14.49 -17.28
CA TYR A 58 -2.44 14.46 -16.37
C TYR A 58 -3.25 13.16 -16.51
N ILE A 59 -3.53 12.69 -17.73
CA ILE A 59 -4.26 11.43 -17.96
C ILE A 59 -3.48 10.23 -17.41
N ILE A 60 -2.17 10.18 -17.66
CA ILE A 60 -1.29 9.13 -17.13
C ILE A 60 -1.32 9.13 -15.59
N LEU A 61 -1.22 10.31 -14.98
CA LEU A 61 -1.23 10.46 -13.53
C LEU A 61 -2.57 10.06 -12.91
N VAL A 62 -3.70 10.49 -13.48
CA VAL A 62 -5.03 10.11 -12.99
C VAL A 62 -5.23 8.60 -13.07
N THR A 63 -4.81 7.99 -14.18
CA THR A 63 -4.90 6.53 -14.36
C THR A 63 -4.08 5.80 -13.31
N TYR A 64 -2.84 6.25 -13.08
CA TYR A 64 -1.98 5.73 -12.02
C TYR A 64 -2.63 5.88 -10.64
N CYS A 65 -3.17 7.06 -10.31
CA CYS A 65 -3.82 7.33 -9.02
C CYS A 65 -5.02 6.42 -8.78
N ILE A 66 -5.88 6.18 -9.78
CA ILE A 66 -7.04 5.29 -9.65
C ILE A 66 -6.58 3.86 -9.37
N ILE A 67 -5.67 3.33 -10.19
CA ILE A 67 -5.18 1.96 -10.06
C ILE A 67 -4.45 1.76 -8.72
N SER A 68 -3.58 2.71 -8.36
CA SER A 68 -2.84 2.70 -7.11
C SER A 68 -3.79 2.77 -5.91
N THR A 69 -4.79 3.65 -5.91
CA THR A 69 -5.77 3.77 -4.82
C THR A 69 -6.61 2.52 -4.66
N ILE A 70 -7.04 1.87 -5.75
CA ILE A 70 -7.80 0.62 -5.68
C ILE A 70 -6.95 -0.50 -5.09
N LEU A 71 -5.73 -0.70 -5.60
CA LEU A 71 -4.83 -1.76 -5.15
C LEU A 71 -4.40 -1.57 -3.70
N VAL A 72 -3.90 -0.37 -3.38
CA VAL A 72 -3.40 -0.03 -2.06
C VAL A 72 -4.54 0.12 -1.06
N GLY A 73 -5.70 0.62 -1.48
CA GLY A 73 -6.91 0.69 -0.66
C GLY A 73 -7.42 -0.70 -0.27
N ASN A 74 -7.49 -1.63 -1.22
CA ASN A 74 -7.87 -3.02 -0.94
C ASN A 74 -6.88 -3.71 0.01
N LEU A 75 -5.58 -3.45 -0.17
CA LEU A 75 -4.55 -3.96 0.72
C LEU A 75 -4.66 -3.36 2.14
N LEU A 76 -4.92 -2.06 2.26
CA LEU A 76 -5.12 -1.38 3.53
C LEU A 76 -6.31 -1.99 4.29
N ILE A 77 -7.42 -2.21 3.60
CA ILE A 77 -8.60 -2.88 4.18
C ILE A 77 -8.22 -4.27 4.69
N ALA A 78 -7.50 -5.06 3.88
CA ALA A 78 -7.07 -6.41 4.28
C ALA A 78 -6.17 -6.40 5.53
N ILE A 79 -5.22 -5.46 5.62
CA ILE A 79 -4.34 -5.31 6.79
C ILE A 79 -5.17 -4.95 8.04
N ILE A 80 -6.08 -3.99 7.91
CA ILE A 80 -6.95 -3.55 9.02
C ILE A 80 -7.84 -4.72 9.48
N THR A 81 -8.49 -5.43 8.57
CA THR A 81 -9.33 -6.60 8.88
C THR A 81 -8.53 -7.69 9.59
N ASN A 82 -7.31 -7.98 9.13
CA ASN A 82 -6.46 -8.98 9.77
C ASN A 82 -6.04 -8.55 11.20
N ARG A 83 -5.76 -7.26 11.41
CA ARG A 83 -5.43 -6.70 12.74
C ARG A 83 -6.58 -6.85 13.73
N TYR A 84 -7.81 -6.53 13.30
CA TYR A 84 -9.00 -6.71 14.15
C TYR A 84 -9.23 -8.18 14.50
N ARG A 85 -9.04 -9.09 13.54
CA ARG A 85 -9.18 -10.53 13.78
C ARG A 85 -8.18 -11.05 14.81
N SER A 86 -6.93 -10.58 14.74
CA SER A 86 -5.89 -10.97 15.70
C SER A 86 -6.17 -10.46 17.12
N LEU A 87 -6.74 -9.26 17.27
CA LEU A 87 -7.08 -8.69 18.57
C LEU A 87 -8.23 -9.45 19.24
N VAL A 88 -9.26 -9.84 18.47
CA VAL A 88 -10.37 -10.64 18.98
C VAL A 88 -9.88 -12.00 19.47
N PHE A 89 -8.97 -12.65 18.76
CA PHE A 89 -8.39 -13.92 19.17
C PHE A 89 -7.63 -13.83 20.50
N LEU A 90 -6.84 -12.78 20.70
CA LEU A 90 -6.09 -12.56 21.94
C LEU A 90 -7.02 -12.24 23.13
N HIS A 91 -8.12 -11.52 22.87
CA HIS A 91 -9.13 -11.25 23.88
C HIS A 91 -9.86 -12.52 24.32
N ASP A 92 -10.23 -13.41 23.39
CA ASP A 92 -10.83 -14.70 23.73
C ASP A 92 -9.85 -15.60 24.48
N GLN A 93 -8.59 -15.63 24.07
CA GLN A 93 -7.58 -16.44 24.75
C GLN A 93 -7.30 -15.98 26.19
N GLY A 94 -7.38 -14.68 26.47
CA GLY A 94 -7.29 -14.16 27.84
C GLY A 94 -8.47 -14.57 28.72
N ARG A 95 -9.68 -14.56 28.15
CA ARG A 95 -10.92 -14.92 28.84
C ARG A 95 -10.96 -16.40 29.24
N ASP A 96 -10.50 -17.29 28.37
CA ASP A 96 -10.42 -18.72 28.66
C ASP A 96 -9.41 -19.04 29.77
N VAL A 97 -8.32 -18.27 29.86
CA VAL A 97 -7.31 -18.43 30.93
C VAL A 97 -7.87 -17.98 32.27
N ASP A 98 -8.59 -16.85 32.32
CA ASP A 98 -9.21 -16.35 33.54
C ASP A 98 -10.30 -17.31 34.08
N GLU A 99 -11.10 -17.92 33.19
CA GLU A 99 -12.07 -18.95 33.56
C GLU A 99 -11.39 -20.22 34.10
N ALA A 100 -10.29 -20.65 33.48
CA ALA A 100 -9.53 -21.81 33.95
C ALA A 100 -8.85 -21.58 35.32
N VAL A 101 -8.44 -20.35 35.63
CA VAL A 101 -7.87 -19.98 36.93
C VAL A 101 -8.95 -19.93 38.01
N GLN A 102 -10.13 -19.38 37.72
CA GLN A 102 -11.25 -19.36 38.66
C GLN A 102 -11.78 -20.77 38.97
N ALA A 103 -11.86 -21.65 37.96
CA ALA A 103 -12.27 -23.03 38.14
C ALA A 103 -11.32 -23.82 39.06
N LYS A 104 -10.00 -23.55 39.00
CA LYS A 104 -9.03 -24.15 39.91
C LYS A 104 -9.15 -23.65 41.35
N GLN A 105 -9.46 -22.37 41.56
CA GLN A 105 -9.62 -21.79 42.90
C GLN A 105 -10.89 -22.25 43.65
N GLN A 106 -11.88 -22.80 42.95
CA GLN A 106 -13.07 -23.38 43.59
C GLN A 106 -12.92 -24.88 43.91
N GLN A 107 -11.82 -25.51 43.50
CA GLN A 107 -11.54 -26.93 43.72
C GLN A 107 -10.59 -27.20 44.90
N ASP A 108 -10.00 -26.16 45.48
CA ASP A 108 -9.21 -26.17 46.72
C ASP A 108 -10.05 -25.67 47.92
#